data_AF-A0A8K0P4R9-F1
#
_entry.id   AF-A0A8K0P4R9-F1
#
_cell.length_a   1.000
_cell.length_b   1.000
_cell.length_c   1.000
_cell.angle_alpha   90.00
_cell.angle_beta   90.00
_cell.angle_gamma   90.00
#
_symmetry.space_group_name_H-M   'P 1'
#
loop_
_entity.id
_entity.type
_entity.pdbx_description
1 polymer ?
#
loop_
_entity_poly.entity_id
_entity_poly.type
_entity_poly.pdbx_seq_one_letter_code
_entity_poly.pdbx_strand_id
1 'polypeptide(L)'
;MEGMLSHQLKQFKIDGEKTIIQNPSDAQKKEHERFEFNTYEVYAMDVLISTGEGVGKEMDTRVTIYKKTEDTYMLKLKTSRAFYSEVTHKYGNMPFNLRVFEEEKKAKMGVVECVNHKLIDPFPVLYEKSGEFVAQFKFTVLLMPNGTHKITGLPFVSELYESKCTIEDAELKQLLCTSANPKAGKKKKKKAEKALAGEATIEMEAQADE
;
A
#
# COMPACT_ATOMS: atom_id res chain seq x y z
N MET A 1 -9.23 9.66 4.06
CA MET A 1 -9.46 9.84 2.62
C MET A 1 -10.52 8.86 2.16
N GLU A 2 -11.58 9.35 1.52
CA GLU A 2 -12.69 8.55 1.00
C GLU A 2 -12.27 7.77 -0.25
N GLY A 3 -12.69 6.50 -0.35
CA GLY A 3 -12.56 5.68 -1.55
C GLY A 3 -11.13 5.26 -1.94
N MET A 4 -10.14 5.41 -1.05
CA MET A 4 -8.77 4.97 -1.33
C MET A 4 -8.65 3.45 -1.27
N LEU A 5 -7.86 2.87 -2.19
CA LEU A 5 -7.71 1.43 -2.37
C LEU A 5 -6.31 0.94 -1.98
N SER A 6 -6.27 -0.11 -1.16
CA SER A 6 -5.10 -0.97 -1.01
C SER A 6 -5.24 -2.17 -1.94
N HIS A 7 -4.20 -2.50 -2.71
CA HIS A 7 -4.31 -3.49 -3.78
C HIS A 7 -3.60 -4.80 -3.45
N GLN A 8 -4.18 -5.90 -3.91
CA GLN A 8 -3.43 -7.15 -4.08
C GLN A 8 -2.36 -6.97 -5.14
N LEU A 9 -1.16 -7.48 -4.87
CA LEU A 9 -0.04 -7.52 -5.81
C LEU A 9 0.09 -8.91 -6.42
N LYS A 10 0.28 -8.98 -7.73
CA LYS A 10 0.64 -10.19 -8.47
C LYS A 10 1.89 -9.92 -9.31
N GLN A 11 2.44 -10.98 -9.92
CA GLN A 11 3.57 -10.81 -10.83
C GLN A 11 3.20 -9.86 -11.97
N PHE A 12 3.97 -8.78 -12.14
CA PHE A 12 3.76 -7.73 -13.13
C PHE A 12 2.42 -6.97 -13.06
N LYS A 13 1.65 -7.10 -11.96
CA LYS A 13 0.37 -6.40 -11.76
C LYS A 13 0.29 -5.82 -10.36
N ILE A 14 0.23 -4.49 -10.28
CA ILE A 14 0.20 -3.74 -9.02
C ILE A 14 -1.23 -3.50 -8.49
N ASP A 15 -2.22 -3.66 -9.35
CA ASP A 15 -3.63 -3.46 -9.10
C ASP A 15 -4.37 -4.78 -9.37
N GLY A 16 -4.21 -5.73 -8.45
CA GLY A 16 -5.00 -6.95 -8.44
C GLY A 16 -6.49 -6.66 -8.18
N GLU A 17 -7.33 -7.63 -8.52
CA GLU A 17 -8.79 -7.56 -8.39
C GLU A 17 -9.22 -7.38 -6.92
N LYS A 18 -8.57 -8.08 -6.00
CA LYS A 18 -8.86 -7.97 -4.56
C LYS A 18 -8.29 -6.65 -4.02
N THR A 19 -9.17 -5.77 -3.57
CA THR A 19 -8.79 -4.44 -3.08
C THR A 19 -9.46 -4.13 -1.75
N ILE A 20 -8.78 -3.46 -0.83
CA ILE A 20 -9.39 -3.00 0.42
C ILE A 20 -9.73 -1.53 0.26
N ILE A 21 -11.00 -1.17 0.41
CA ILE A 21 -11.47 0.22 0.30
C ILE A 21 -11.56 0.88 1.70
N GLN A 22 -10.94 2.04 1.84
CA GLN A 22 -11.01 2.86 3.05
C GLN A 22 -12.12 3.90 2.93
N ASN A 23 -12.97 4.00 3.97
CA ASN A 23 -14.07 4.97 4.05
C ASN A 23 -14.88 5.05 2.73
N PRO A 24 -15.53 3.97 2.27
CA PRO A 24 -16.29 4.00 1.02
C PRO A 24 -17.59 4.79 1.14
N SER A 25 -18.02 5.44 0.07
CA SER A 25 -19.40 5.92 -0.07
C SER A 25 -20.40 4.76 -0.14
N ASP A 26 -21.69 5.03 0.09
CA ASP A 26 -22.73 3.99 0.01
C ASP A 26 -22.82 3.33 -1.37
N ALA A 27 -22.51 4.08 -2.44
CA ALA A 27 -22.45 3.55 -3.80
C ALA A 27 -21.23 2.63 -3.97
N GLN A 28 -20.04 3.10 -3.59
CA GLN A 28 -18.82 2.32 -3.66
C GLN A 28 -18.91 1.03 -2.85
N LYS A 29 -19.53 1.09 -1.66
CA LYS A 29 -19.70 -0.08 -0.79
C LYS A 29 -20.60 -1.16 -1.39
N LYS A 30 -21.54 -0.79 -2.28
CA LYS A 30 -22.40 -1.74 -2.99
C LYS A 30 -21.71 -2.39 -4.18
N GLU A 31 -20.88 -1.62 -4.89
CA GLU A 31 -20.11 -2.08 -6.05
C GLU A 31 -18.85 -2.86 -5.66
N HIS A 32 -18.31 -2.59 -4.48
CA HIS A 32 -17.09 -3.21 -4.00
C HIS A 32 -17.34 -4.65 -3.54
N GLU A 33 -16.72 -5.59 -4.25
CA GLU A 33 -16.88 -7.02 -3.98
C GLU A 33 -16.21 -7.43 -2.66
N ARG A 34 -16.96 -8.20 -1.87
CA ARG A 34 -16.41 -8.84 -0.67
C ARG A 34 -15.57 -10.05 -1.09
N PHE A 35 -14.39 -10.16 -0.51
CA PHE A 35 -13.52 -11.30 -0.70
C PHE A 35 -12.90 -11.74 0.61
N GLU A 36 -12.41 -12.97 0.63
CA GLU A 36 -11.60 -13.50 1.72
C GLU A 36 -10.12 -13.47 1.36
N PHE A 37 -9.28 -13.21 2.36
CA PHE A 37 -7.84 -13.27 2.24
C PHE A 37 -7.38 -14.72 2.18
N ASN A 38 -6.50 -15.04 1.22
CA ASN A 38 -5.92 -16.36 1.08
C ASN A 38 -4.43 -16.38 1.46
N THR A 39 -3.96 -17.59 1.78
CA THR A 39 -2.53 -17.81 1.99
C THR A 39 -1.77 -17.66 0.67
N TYR A 40 -0.53 -17.17 0.76
CA TYR A 40 0.38 -16.80 -0.34
C TYR A 40 -0.03 -15.57 -1.14
N GLU A 41 -1.01 -14.80 -0.68
CA GLU A 41 -1.33 -13.50 -1.27
C GLU A 41 -0.40 -12.39 -0.74
N VAL A 42 -0.20 -11.37 -1.57
CA VAL A 42 0.60 -10.19 -1.26
C VAL A 42 -0.26 -8.96 -1.43
N TYR A 43 -0.18 -8.03 -0.50
CA TYR A 43 -0.96 -6.79 -0.51
C TYR A 43 -0.07 -5.57 -0.30
N ALA A 44 -0.31 -4.52 -1.07
CA ALA A 44 0.16 -3.17 -0.80
C ALA A 44 -0.90 -2.45 0.04
N MET A 45 -0.66 -2.37 1.35
CA MET A 45 -1.48 -1.60 2.28
C MET A 45 -1.15 -0.12 2.12
N ASP A 46 -2.16 0.70 1.85
CA ASP A 46 -2.06 2.14 1.72
C ASP A 46 -3.08 2.80 2.67
N VAL A 47 -2.56 3.42 3.72
CA VAL A 47 -3.37 4.07 4.77
C VAL A 47 -3.21 5.57 4.62
N LEU A 48 -4.30 6.26 4.26
CA LEU A 48 -4.33 7.71 4.13
C LEU A 48 -5.36 8.33 5.07
N ILE A 49 -4.88 9.14 6.02
CA ILE A 49 -5.70 9.77 7.05
C ILE A 49 -5.57 11.29 6.89
N SER A 50 -6.71 11.99 6.94
CA SER A 50 -6.80 13.45 6.85
C SER A 50 -7.23 14.00 8.21
N THR A 51 -6.75 15.19 8.56
CA THR A 51 -7.28 15.98 9.69
C THR A 51 -8.61 16.67 9.36
N GLY A 52 -8.93 16.82 8.08
CA GLY A 52 -10.15 17.46 7.58
C GLY A 52 -11.28 16.48 7.28
N GLU A 53 -12.05 16.77 6.23
CA GLU A 53 -13.20 15.94 5.80
C GLU A 53 -12.74 14.63 5.15
N GLY A 54 -11.51 14.59 4.64
CA GLY A 54 -10.95 13.42 3.99
C GLY A 54 -11.54 13.17 2.60
N VAL A 55 -12.04 14.22 1.95
CA VAL A 55 -12.55 14.15 0.57
C VAL A 55 -11.53 14.80 -0.34
N GLY A 56 -10.70 13.97 -0.97
CA GLY A 56 -9.65 14.44 -1.88
C GLY A 56 -10.25 15.11 -3.11
N LYS A 57 -9.78 16.32 -3.42
CA LYS A 57 -10.21 17.10 -4.58
C LYS A 57 -9.08 17.24 -5.58
N GLU A 58 -9.41 17.12 -6.86
CA GLU A 58 -8.50 17.48 -7.94
C GLU A 58 -8.41 19.00 -8.05
N MET A 59 -7.20 19.48 -8.32
CA MET A 59 -6.89 20.89 -8.60
C MET A 59 -6.22 20.98 -9.97
N ASP A 60 -5.88 22.17 -10.44
CA ASP A 60 -5.18 22.40 -11.72
C ASP A 60 -3.72 21.88 -11.78
N THR A 61 -3.33 21.03 -10.82
CA THR A 61 -2.00 20.42 -10.84
C THR A 61 -1.92 19.36 -11.92
N ARG A 62 -0.92 19.52 -12.79
CA ARG A 62 -0.68 18.58 -13.87
C ARG A 62 -0.35 17.18 -13.35
N VAL A 63 -1.07 16.18 -13.87
CA VAL A 63 -0.73 14.76 -13.68
C VAL A 63 0.56 14.42 -14.42
N THR A 64 1.48 13.74 -13.73
CA THR A 64 2.77 13.30 -14.29
C THR A 64 3.03 11.81 -14.14
N ILE A 65 2.22 11.10 -13.35
CA ILE A 65 2.34 9.66 -13.11
C ILE A 65 1.19 8.96 -13.82
N TYR A 66 1.55 7.89 -14.53
CA TYR A 66 0.64 7.15 -15.39
C TYR A 66 0.95 5.65 -15.33
N LYS A 67 -0.02 4.81 -15.66
CA LYS A 67 0.18 3.35 -15.82
C LYS A 67 -0.55 2.88 -17.06
N LYS A 68 0.09 1.99 -17.83
CA LYS A 68 -0.55 1.34 -18.98
C LYS A 68 -1.63 0.36 -18.51
N THR A 69 -2.72 0.28 -19.27
CA THR A 69 -3.81 -0.68 -19.05
C THR A 69 -3.64 -1.92 -19.94
N GLU A 70 -4.59 -2.85 -19.83
CA GLU A 70 -4.71 -4.02 -20.70
C GLU A 70 -5.58 -3.74 -21.94
N ASP A 71 -6.20 -2.55 -22.01
CA ASP A 71 -7.07 -2.15 -23.12
C ASP A 71 -6.30 -1.98 -24.43
N THR A 72 -6.99 -2.21 -25.54
CA THR A 72 -6.41 -2.10 -26.88
C THR A 72 -7.18 -1.11 -27.73
N TYR A 73 -6.46 -0.19 -28.37
CA TYR A 73 -7.00 0.85 -29.21
C TYR A 73 -5.99 1.23 -30.28
N MET A 74 -6.47 1.47 -31.50
CA MET A 74 -5.62 1.88 -32.62
C MET A 74 -5.42 3.39 -32.61
N LEU A 75 -4.32 3.83 -32.01
CA LEU A 75 -3.90 5.24 -31.94
C LEU A 75 -3.73 5.86 -33.33
N LYS A 76 -4.29 7.05 -33.54
CA LYS A 76 -4.31 7.80 -34.80
C LYS A 76 -3.07 8.69 -34.96
N LEU A 77 -2.56 9.29 -33.90
CA LEU A 77 -1.38 10.16 -33.99
C LEU A 77 -0.08 9.36 -33.99
N LYS A 78 0.87 9.76 -34.85
CA LYS A 78 2.21 9.15 -34.91
C LYS A 78 2.99 9.33 -33.59
N THR A 79 2.82 10.49 -32.95
CA THR A 79 3.42 10.79 -31.64
C THR A 79 2.92 9.88 -30.55
N SER A 80 1.60 9.63 -30.48
CA SER A 80 1.00 8.75 -29.49
C SER A 80 1.43 7.29 -29.69
N ARG A 81 1.48 6.81 -30.94
CA ARG A 81 2.01 5.46 -31.23
C ARG A 81 3.45 5.29 -30.78
N ALA A 82 4.31 6.25 -31.08
CA ALA A 82 5.72 6.22 -30.66
C ALA A 82 5.83 6.22 -29.13
N PHE A 83 5.10 7.11 -28.46
CA PHE A 83 5.05 7.18 -27.00
C PHE A 83 4.54 5.88 -26.35
N TYR A 84 3.43 5.33 -26.83
CA TYR A 84 2.85 4.09 -26.29
C TYR A 84 3.77 2.87 -26.50
N SER A 85 4.47 2.82 -27.64
CA SER A 85 5.47 1.78 -27.90
C SER A 85 6.66 1.89 -26.95
N GLU A 86 7.15 3.10 -26.68
CA GLU A 86 8.23 3.33 -25.71
C GLU A 86 7.80 2.95 -24.29
N VAL A 87 6.58 3.34 -23.88
CA VAL A 87 6.00 2.97 -22.58
C VAL A 87 5.94 1.45 -22.42
N THR A 88 5.40 0.76 -23.41
CA THR A 88 5.22 -0.69 -23.39
C THR A 88 6.55 -1.42 -23.28
N HIS A 89 7.59 -0.93 -23.98
CA HIS A 89 8.91 -1.55 -23.96
C HIS A 89 9.69 -1.28 -22.67
N LYS A 90 9.67 -0.03 -22.17
CA LYS A 90 10.47 0.38 -20.99
C LYS A 90 9.81 0.03 -19.66
N TYR A 91 8.49 0.18 -19.53
CA TYR A 91 7.78 0.07 -18.26
C TYR A 91 6.78 -1.09 -18.20
N GLY A 92 6.38 -1.62 -19.35
CA GLY A 92 5.34 -2.67 -19.42
C GLY A 92 4.05 -2.18 -18.75
N ASN A 93 3.61 -2.88 -17.71
CA ASN A 93 2.39 -2.55 -16.95
C ASN A 93 2.71 -1.78 -15.64
N MET A 94 3.95 -1.38 -15.40
CA MET A 94 4.33 -0.63 -14.21
C MET A 94 4.05 0.86 -14.37
N PRO A 95 3.74 1.58 -13.26
CA PRO A 95 3.62 3.03 -13.30
C PRO A 95 4.93 3.71 -13.68
N PHE A 96 4.82 4.83 -14.38
CA PHE A 96 5.96 5.61 -14.84
C PHE A 96 5.69 7.10 -14.72
N ASN A 97 6.77 7.89 -14.68
CA ASN A 97 6.70 9.34 -14.64
C ASN A 97 7.02 9.94 -16.01
N LEU A 98 6.22 10.92 -16.44
CA LEU A 98 6.37 11.60 -17.73
C LEU A 98 7.70 12.36 -17.88
N ARG A 99 8.36 12.72 -16.79
CA ARG A 99 9.67 13.41 -16.78
C ARG A 99 10.83 12.53 -17.23
N VAL A 100 10.66 11.20 -17.21
CA VAL A 100 11.74 10.26 -17.57
C VAL A 100 11.96 10.19 -19.09
N PHE A 101 11.01 10.69 -19.89
CA PHE A 101 11.14 10.75 -21.34
C PHE A 101 12.06 11.89 -21.76
N GLU A 102 13.02 11.60 -22.64
CA GLU A 102 13.96 12.58 -23.17
C GLU A 102 13.24 13.74 -23.88
N GLU A 103 12.22 13.40 -24.68
CA GLU A 103 11.42 14.37 -25.42
C GLU A 103 10.09 14.69 -24.70
N GLU A 104 10.18 15.44 -23.60
CA GLU A 104 9.04 15.74 -22.75
C GLU A 104 7.86 16.36 -23.54
N LYS A 105 8.10 17.25 -24.50
CA LYS A 105 7.03 17.86 -25.32
C LYS A 105 6.25 16.82 -26.13
N LYS A 106 6.93 15.83 -26.73
CA LYS A 106 6.28 14.76 -27.50
C LYS A 106 5.52 13.82 -26.58
N ALA A 107 6.09 13.47 -25.43
CA ALA A 107 5.43 12.65 -24.41
C ALA A 107 4.13 13.32 -23.90
N LYS A 108 4.20 14.62 -23.61
CA LYS A 108 3.05 15.44 -23.20
C LYS A 108 1.93 15.48 -24.23
N MET A 109 2.24 15.45 -25.52
CA MET A 109 1.23 15.38 -26.59
C MET A 109 0.69 13.96 -26.77
N GLY A 110 1.57 12.94 -26.74
CA GLY A 110 1.19 11.55 -26.96
C GLY A 110 0.30 10.98 -25.86
N VAL A 111 0.54 11.36 -24.61
CA VAL A 111 -0.22 10.84 -23.45
C VAL A 111 -1.70 11.22 -23.49
N VAL A 112 -2.05 12.37 -24.08
CA VAL A 112 -3.44 12.86 -24.11
C VAL A 112 -4.36 11.89 -24.86
N GLU A 113 -3.94 11.42 -26.04
CA GLU A 113 -4.72 10.45 -26.81
C GLU A 113 -4.80 9.10 -26.08
N CYS A 114 -3.70 8.64 -25.48
CA CYS A 114 -3.67 7.38 -24.75
C CYS A 114 -4.61 7.38 -23.54
N VAL A 115 -4.67 8.48 -22.79
CA VAL A 115 -5.59 8.63 -21.64
C VAL A 115 -7.04 8.70 -22.12
N ASN A 116 -7.33 9.50 -23.15
CA ASN A 116 -8.69 9.63 -23.69
C ASN A 116 -9.28 8.29 -24.18
N HIS A 117 -8.42 7.39 -24.66
CA HIS A 117 -8.81 6.06 -25.12
C HIS A 117 -8.52 4.94 -24.10
N LYS A 118 -8.31 5.28 -22.83
CA LYS A 118 -8.12 4.33 -21.71
C LYS A 118 -6.97 3.34 -21.88
N LEU A 119 -6.00 3.64 -22.74
CA LEU A 119 -4.77 2.85 -22.87
C LEU A 119 -3.81 3.07 -21.69
N ILE A 120 -3.95 4.23 -21.05
CA ILE A 120 -3.09 4.68 -19.95
C ILE A 120 -3.98 5.36 -18.92
N ASP A 121 -3.89 4.91 -17.68
CA ASP A 121 -4.59 5.50 -16.54
C ASP A 121 -3.72 6.57 -15.87
N PRO A 122 -4.26 7.77 -15.62
CA PRO A 122 -3.61 8.80 -14.83
C PRO A 122 -3.68 8.49 -13.33
N PHE A 123 -2.65 8.93 -12.60
CA PHE A 123 -2.67 8.97 -11.13
C PHE A 123 -2.83 10.43 -10.72
N PRO A 124 -4.08 10.93 -10.57
CA PRO A 124 -4.33 12.33 -10.29
C PRO A 124 -3.75 12.76 -8.94
N VAL A 125 -3.32 14.01 -8.87
CA VAL A 125 -2.86 14.61 -7.61
C VAL A 125 -4.09 15.12 -6.87
N LEU A 126 -4.35 14.53 -5.71
CA LEU A 126 -5.47 14.90 -4.85
C LEU A 126 -4.99 15.82 -3.73
N TYR A 127 -5.81 16.82 -3.43
CA TYR A 127 -5.58 17.80 -2.39
C TYR A 127 -6.69 17.77 -1.36
N GLU A 128 -6.33 18.02 -0.11
CA GLU A 128 -7.28 18.37 0.94
C GLU A 128 -7.47 19.89 1.00
N LYS A 129 -8.40 20.37 1.84
CA LYS A 129 -8.58 21.80 2.09
C LYS A 129 -7.28 22.44 2.58
N SER A 130 -7.06 23.69 2.20
CA SER A 130 -5.88 24.46 2.64
C SER A 130 -5.83 24.54 4.16
N GLY A 131 -4.65 24.26 4.74
CA GLY A 131 -4.43 24.23 6.19
C GLY A 131 -4.62 22.85 6.84
N GLU A 132 -5.15 21.87 6.12
CA GLU A 132 -5.27 20.49 6.60
C GLU A 132 -4.02 19.65 6.30
N PHE A 133 -3.86 18.57 7.05
CA PHE A 133 -2.75 17.64 6.91
C PHE A 133 -3.26 16.25 6.50
N VAL A 134 -2.52 15.61 5.60
CA VAL A 134 -2.75 14.22 5.20
C VAL A 134 -1.51 13.41 5.56
N ALA A 135 -1.69 12.36 6.36
CA ALA A 135 -0.64 11.39 6.68
C ALA A 135 -0.85 10.13 5.84
N GLN A 136 0.24 9.63 5.25
CA GLN A 136 0.24 8.40 4.45
C GLN A 136 1.26 7.40 4.98
N PHE A 137 0.80 6.16 5.22
CA PHE A 137 1.67 5.02 5.46
C PHE A 137 1.39 3.94 4.44
N LYS A 138 2.41 3.60 3.66
CA LYS A 138 2.36 2.53 2.66
C LYS A 138 3.35 1.43 3.01
N PHE A 139 2.89 0.19 3.00
CA PHE A 139 3.74 -0.98 3.25
C PHE A 139 3.18 -2.22 2.56
N THR A 140 4.06 -3.16 2.27
CA THR A 140 3.72 -4.43 1.62
C THR A 140 3.72 -5.56 2.64
N VAL A 141 2.66 -6.36 2.62
CA VAL A 141 2.47 -7.54 3.49
C VAL A 141 2.35 -8.79 2.66
N LEU A 142 3.00 -9.86 3.12
CA LEU A 142 2.83 -11.22 2.62
C LEU A 142 1.99 -12.01 3.60
N LEU A 143 0.98 -12.71 3.10
CA LEU A 143 0.14 -13.62 3.88
C LEU A 143 0.72 -15.03 3.78
N MET A 144 1.52 -15.45 4.75
CA MET A 144 2.14 -16.78 4.75
C MET A 144 1.42 -17.72 5.72
N PRO A 145 1.53 -19.06 5.59
CA PRO A 145 0.87 -20.00 6.51
C PRO A 145 1.26 -19.80 7.99
N ASN A 146 2.47 -19.28 8.22
CA ASN A 146 3.01 -18.99 9.54
C ASN A 146 2.57 -17.62 10.10
N GLY A 147 1.86 -16.80 9.33
CA GLY A 147 1.36 -15.48 9.72
C GLY A 147 1.65 -14.40 8.68
N THR A 148 1.28 -13.16 9.00
CA THR A 148 1.53 -12.00 8.16
C THR A 148 2.97 -11.51 8.32
N HIS A 149 3.61 -11.16 7.21
CA HIS A 149 4.97 -10.60 7.18
C HIS A 149 4.95 -9.25 6.49
N LYS A 150 5.20 -8.18 7.25
CA LYS A 150 5.47 -6.85 6.70
C LYS A 150 6.92 -6.82 6.21
N ILE A 151 7.11 -6.54 4.93
CA ILE A 151 8.45 -6.52 4.29
C ILE A 151 8.97 -5.12 3.98
N THR A 152 8.08 -4.14 3.82
CA THR A 152 8.42 -2.75 3.52
C THR A 152 7.70 -1.82 4.48
N GLY A 153 7.96 -0.52 4.37
CA GLY A 153 7.34 0.53 5.16
C GLY A 153 8.38 1.44 5.79
N LEU A 154 7.95 2.63 6.18
CA LEU A 154 8.81 3.61 6.82
C LEU A 154 8.96 3.30 8.31
N PRO A 155 10.14 3.58 8.90
CA PRO A 155 10.27 3.57 10.35
C PRO A 155 9.38 4.66 10.95
N PHE A 156 8.66 4.31 12.00
CA PHE A 156 7.80 5.24 12.73
C PHE A 156 8.31 5.35 14.17
N VAL A 157 8.71 6.56 14.56
CA VAL A 157 9.19 6.86 15.90
C VAL A 157 8.09 7.60 16.64
N SER A 158 7.33 6.88 17.46
CA SER A 158 6.16 7.42 18.17
C SER A 158 6.51 8.55 19.13
N GLU A 159 7.72 8.56 19.68
CA GLU A 159 8.20 9.56 20.64
C GLU A 159 8.27 10.99 20.06
N LEU A 160 8.34 11.12 18.73
CA LEU A 160 8.36 12.42 18.06
C LEU A 160 6.98 13.08 17.97
N TYR A 161 5.91 12.37 18.36
CA TYR A 161 4.54 12.82 18.15
C TYR A 161 3.77 12.85 19.48
N GLU A 162 3.42 14.06 19.90
CA GLU A 162 2.53 14.27 21.04
C GLU A 162 1.10 14.54 20.53
N SER A 163 0.16 13.67 20.90
CA SER A 163 -1.26 13.82 20.58
C SER A 163 -2.06 14.10 21.85
N LYS A 164 -2.94 15.09 21.81
CA LYS A 164 -3.92 15.35 22.87
C LYS A 164 -5.04 14.31 22.88
N CYS A 165 -5.31 13.70 21.73
CA CYS A 165 -6.36 12.70 21.56
C CYS A 165 -5.77 11.30 21.74
N THR A 166 -6.46 10.47 22.49
CA THR A 166 -6.15 9.04 22.65
C THR A 166 -7.34 8.21 22.22
N ILE A 167 -7.09 7.00 21.74
CA ILE A 167 -8.16 6.02 21.49
C ILE A 167 -8.84 5.75 22.84
N GLU A 168 -10.16 5.69 22.90
CA GLU A 168 -10.91 5.44 24.15
C GLU A 168 -11.48 4.02 24.20
N ASP A 169 -11.91 3.51 23.04
CA ASP A 169 -12.53 2.21 22.89
C ASP A 169 -11.66 1.06 23.44
N ALA A 170 -12.23 0.27 24.34
CA ALA A 170 -11.51 -0.76 25.08
C ALA A 170 -11.14 -1.95 24.18
N GLU A 171 -12.02 -2.34 23.26
CA GLU A 171 -11.78 -3.47 22.36
C GLU A 171 -10.66 -3.13 21.35
N LEU A 172 -10.70 -1.92 20.80
CA LEU A 172 -9.70 -1.44 19.85
C LEU A 172 -8.32 -1.28 20.50
N LYS A 173 -8.25 -0.81 21.76
CA LYS A 173 -7.00 -0.79 22.53
C LYS A 173 -6.42 -2.18 22.70
N GLN A 174 -7.24 -3.15 23.09
CA GLN A 174 -6.78 -4.54 23.26
C GLN A 174 -6.28 -5.11 21.92
N LEU A 175 -6.97 -4.82 20.82
CA LEU A 175 -6.57 -5.25 19.49
C LEU A 175 -5.21 -4.65 19.07
N LEU A 176 -5.00 -3.34 19.30
CA LEU A 176 -3.75 -2.66 18.95
C LEU A 176 -2.55 -3.14 19.77
N CYS A 177 -2.77 -3.57 21.01
CA CYS A 177 -1.73 -4.20 21.83
C CYS A 177 -1.41 -5.64 21.40
N THR A 178 -2.23 -6.24 20.54
CA THR A 178 -2.01 -7.61 20.05
C THR A 178 -0.94 -7.62 18.95
N SER A 179 -0.02 -8.59 19.02
CA SER A 179 0.99 -8.74 17.99
C SER A 179 0.36 -9.07 16.63
N ALA A 180 0.79 -8.36 15.58
CA ALA A 180 0.40 -8.64 14.20
C ALA A 180 0.76 -10.07 13.74
N ASN A 181 1.69 -10.76 14.42
CA ASN A 181 2.00 -12.17 14.16
C ASN A 181 1.96 -13.00 15.46
N PRO A 182 0.77 -13.39 15.94
CA PRO A 182 0.61 -14.04 17.23
C PRO A 182 1.26 -15.43 17.30
N LYS A 183 1.41 -16.12 16.16
CA LYS A 183 2.11 -17.42 16.08
C LYS A 183 3.63 -17.26 16.27
N ALA A 184 4.22 -16.20 15.73
CA ALA A 184 5.63 -15.87 15.95
C ALA A 184 5.87 -15.44 17.41
N GLY A 185 4.96 -14.64 17.99
CA GLY A 185 4.99 -14.26 19.40
C GLY A 185 4.95 -15.46 20.35
N LYS A 186 4.05 -16.42 20.11
CA LYS A 186 3.98 -17.68 20.89
C LYS A 186 5.24 -18.54 20.73
N LYS A 187 5.83 -18.63 19.52
CA LYS A 187 7.11 -19.34 19.33
C LYS A 187 8.27 -18.64 20.03
N LYS A 188 8.32 -17.31 20.01
CA LYS A 188 9.36 -16.52 20.70
C LYS A 188 9.23 -16.64 22.22
N LYS A 189 8.00 -16.59 22.74
CA LYS A 189 7.70 -16.85 24.17
C LYS A 189 8.09 -18.28 24.59
N LYS A 190 7.72 -19.28 23.80
CA LYS A 190 8.09 -20.69 24.07
C LYS A 190 9.59 -20.97 23.95
N LYS A 191 10.31 -20.22 23.10
CA LYS A 191 11.77 -20.28 22.98
C LYS A 191 12.47 -19.56 24.13
N ALA A 192 11.91 -18.44 24.61
CA ALA A 192 12.39 -17.74 25.81
C ALA A 192 12.14 -18.56 27.08
N GLU A 193 10.97 -19.18 27.24
CA GLU A 193 10.68 -20.10 28.36
C GLU A 193 11.59 -21.34 28.34
N LYS A 194 11.94 -21.87 27.16
CA LYS A 194 12.93 -22.96 27.03
C LYS A 194 14.36 -22.51 27.32
N ALA A 195 14.73 -21.27 27.02
CA ALA A 195 16.05 -20.72 27.34
C ALA A 195 16.20 -20.51 28.86
N LEU A 196 15.17 -19.94 29.50
CA LEU A 196 15.10 -19.77 30.96
C LEU A 196 15.11 -21.10 31.72
N ALA A 197 14.43 -22.13 31.21
CA ALA A 197 14.47 -23.47 31.80
C ALA A 197 15.82 -24.19 31.58
N GLY A 198 16.56 -23.84 30.53
CA GLY A 198 17.90 -24.34 30.25
C GLY A 198 18.98 -23.69 31.13
N GLU A 199 18.86 -22.40 31.43
CA GLU A 199 19.77 -21.70 32.35
C GLU A 199 19.57 -22.18 33.81
N ALA A 200 18.32 -22.41 34.24
CA ALA A 200 18.04 -22.93 35.58
C ALA A 200 18.52 -24.38 35.82
N THR A 201 18.67 -25.19 34.77
CA THR A 201 19.21 -26.56 34.89
C THR A 201 20.74 -26.57 34.94
N ILE A 202 21.40 -25.63 34.26
CA ILE A 202 22.87 -25.47 34.30
C ILE A 202 23.33 -24.93 35.66
N GLU A 203 22.58 -24.01 36.27
CA GLU A 203 22.92 -23.49 37.62
C GLU A 203 22.73 -24.53 38.74
N MET A 204 21.78 -25.47 38.60
CA MET A 204 21.57 -26.55 39.57
C MET A 204 22.63 -27.67 39.48
N GLU A 205 23.15 -27.98 38.29
CA GLU A 205 24.24 -28.97 38.14
C GLU A 205 25.59 -28.40 38.61
N ALA A 206 25.84 -27.10 38.45
CA ALA A 206 27.08 -26.45 38.92
C ALA A 206 27.18 -26.33 40.45
N GLN A 207 26.08 -26.40 41.20
CA GLN A 207 26.06 -26.38 42.66
C GLN A 207 26.08 -27.77 43.31
N ALA A 208 25.99 -28.85 42.53
CA ALA A 208 26.02 -30.22 43.02
C ALA A 208 27.41 -30.88 42.94
N ASP A 209 28.38 -30.23 42.27
CA ASP A 209 29.76 -30.68 42.07
C ASP A 209 30.79 -29.92 42.94
N GLU A 210 30.35 -29.21 43.99
CA GLU A 210 31.20 -28.62 45.06
C GLU A 210 30.89 -29.27 46.42
#